data_AF-A0A8E3B546-F1
#
_entry.id   AF-A0A8E3B546-F1
#
_cell.length_a   1.000
_cell.length_b   1.000
_cell.length_c   1.000
_cell.angle_alpha   90.00
_cell.angle_beta   90.00
_cell.angle_gamma   90.00
#
_symmetry.space_group_name_H-M   'P 1'
#
loop_
_entity.id
_entity.type
_entity.pdbx_description
1 polymer ?
#
loop_
_entity_poly.entity_id
_entity_poly.type
_entity_poly.pdbx_seq_one_letter_code
_entity_poly.pdbx_strand_id
1 'polypeptide(L)'
;MQSVLLRVAALAWAGLSLLLALHWFVELGMVGFPDGHVTPFARATGPLLHVLATACLAQGLYFLCMGLFGKGFGAHGLGLQVLIAAVLTVAPVLIVRNCPQSRTCSSAYEALTNTMMDDGAGG
;
A
#
# COMPACT_ATOMS: atom_id res chain seq x y z
N MET A 1 20.53 -23.22 -10.24
CA MET A 1 19.05 -23.20 -10.20
C MET A 1 18.50 -22.24 -9.14
N GLN A 2 18.95 -22.33 -7.88
CA GLN A 2 18.49 -21.47 -6.78
C GLN A 2 18.61 -19.95 -7.05
N SER A 3 19.70 -19.50 -7.69
CA SER A 3 19.89 -18.09 -8.06
C SER A 3 18.90 -17.57 -9.11
N VAL A 4 18.44 -18.43 -10.03
CA VAL A 4 17.45 -18.06 -11.07
C VAL A 4 16.07 -17.97 -10.44
N LEU A 5 15.69 -18.92 -9.58
CA LEU A 5 14.42 -18.89 -8.87
C LEU A 5 14.28 -17.66 -7.98
N LEU A 6 15.34 -17.28 -7.26
CA LEU A 6 15.34 -16.07 -6.44
C LEU A 6 15.19 -14.79 -7.26
N ARG A 7 15.80 -14.72 -8.45
CA ARG A 7 15.62 -13.59 -9.37
C ARG A 7 14.20 -13.52 -9.91
N VAL A 8 13.62 -14.64 -10.32
CA VAL A 8 12.23 -14.70 -10.78
C VAL A 8 11.28 -14.29 -9.66
N ALA A 9 11.49 -14.76 -8.43
CA ALA A 9 10.70 -14.36 -7.27
C ALA A 9 10.83 -12.85 -6.97
N ALA A 10 12.04 -12.30 -7.03
CA ALA A 10 12.27 -10.86 -6.83
C ALA A 10 11.58 -10.02 -7.91
N LEU A 11 11.66 -10.43 -9.18
CA LEU A 11 10.99 -9.75 -10.29
C LEU A 11 9.46 -9.87 -10.20
N ALA A 12 8.94 -11.03 -9.79
CA ALA A 12 7.51 -11.21 -9.56
C ALA A 12 7.01 -10.29 -8.44
N TRP A 13 7.75 -10.21 -7.33
CA TRP A 13 7.44 -9.29 -6.23
C TRP A 13 7.52 -7.82 -6.64
N ALA A 14 8.53 -7.47 -7.43
CA ALA A 14 8.67 -6.13 -7.99
C ALA A 14 7.48 -5.77 -8.88
N GLY A 15 7.10 -6.66 -9.81
CA GLY A 15 5.94 -6.46 -10.67
C GLY A 15 4.65 -6.31 -9.87
N LEU A 16 4.43 -7.17 -8.87
CA LEU A 16 3.28 -7.08 -7.98
C LEU A 16 3.24 -5.75 -7.21
N SER A 17 4.37 -5.33 -6.63
CA SER A 17 4.48 -4.06 -5.89
C SER A 17 4.19 -2.86 -6.79
N LEU A 18 4.71 -2.85 -8.02
CA LEU A 18 4.47 -1.78 -8.99
C LEU A 18 3.00 -1.72 -9.43
N LEU A 19 2.36 -2.88 -9.67
CA LEU A 19 0.95 -2.96 -10.01
C LEU A 19 0.05 -2.48 -8.86
N LEU A 20 0.34 -2.90 -7.61
CA LEU A 20 -0.38 -2.41 -6.44
C LEU A 20 -0.22 -0.90 -6.27
N ALA A 21 1.01 -0.39 -6.38
CA ALA A 21 1.25 1.04 -6.28
C ALA A 21 0.46 1.81 -7.34
N LEU A 22 0.49 1.36 -8.59
CA LEU A 22 -0.28 1.96 -9.69
C LEU A 22 -1.78 1.95 -9.38
N HIS A 23 -2.31 0.79 -8.96
CA HIS A 23 -3.72 0.66 -8.59
C HIS A 23 -4.12 1.63 -7.48
N TRP A 24 -3.31 1.74 -6.43
CA TRP A 24 -3.55 2.67 -5.34
C TRP A 24 -3.46 4.14 -5.75
N PHE A 25 -2.53 4.50 -6.63
CA PHE A 25 -2.45 5.85 -7.18
C PHE A 25 -3.67 6.20 -8.02
N VAL A 26 -4.17 5.25 -8.83
CA VAL A 26 -5.40 5.44 -9.61
C VAL A 26 -6.58 5.69 -8.67
N GLU A 27 -6.77 4.85 -7.65
CA GLU A 27 -7.88 5.03 -6.72
C GLU A 27 -7.77 6.35 -5.93
N LEU A 28 -6.58 6.72 -5.48
CA LEU A 28 -6.35 8.02 -4.83
C LEU A 28 -6.64 9.19 -5.78
N GLY A 29 -6.31 9.05 -7.07
CA GLY A 29 -6.61 10.03 -8.10
C GLY A 29 -8.10 10.12 -8.47
N MET A 30 -8.88 9.09 -8.15
CA MET A 30 -10.33 9.06 -8.36
C MET A 30 -11.12 9.55 -7.13
N VAL A 31 -10.45 9.91 -6.02
CA VAL A 31 -11.11 10.46 -4.83
C VAL A 31 -11.78 11.79 -5.18
N GLY A 32 -13.09 11.87 -4.94
CA GLY A 32 -13.92 13.03 -5.29
C GLY A 32 -14.31 13.08 -6.77
N PHE A 33 -14.12 12.03 -7.56
CA PHE A 33 -14.74 11.95 -8.89
C PHE A 33 -16.15 11.32 -8.78
N PRO A 34 -17.17 11.83 -9.50
CA PRO A 34 -17.15 12.93 -10.48
C PRO A 34 -17.55 14.31 -9.93
N ASP A 35 -18.09 14.38 -8.71
CA ASP A 35 -18.75 15.55 -8.13
C ASP A 35 -17.79 16.54 -7.43
N GLY A 36 -16.52 16.18 -7.31
CA GLY A 36 -15.50 16.93 -6.58
C GLY A 36 -15.57 16.76 -5.07
N HIS A 37 -16.49 15.93 -4.55
CA HIS A 37 -16.73 15.84 -3.11
C HIS A 37 -15.73 14.90 -2.44
N VAL A 38 -14.83 15.47 -1.63
CA VAL A 38 -13.87 14.71 -0.84
C VAL A 38 -14.33 14.66 0.61
N THR A 39 -14.63 13.45 1.09
CA THR A 39 -15.09 13.23 2.47
C THR A 39 -14.02 13.63 3.50
N PRO A 40 -14.42 14.02 4.72
CA PRO A 40 -13.46 14.35 5.79
C PRO A 40 -12.47 13.21 6.05
N PHE A 41 -12.95 11.96 6.03
CA PHE A 41 -12.10 10.78 6.19
C PHE A 41 -11.07 10.65 5.06
N ALA A 42 -11.48 10.81 3.80
CA ALA A 42 -10.56 10.73 2.66
C ALA A 42 -9.53 11.87 2.68
N ARG A 43 -9.90 13.07 3.13
CA ARG A 43 -8.98 14.19 3.30
C ARG A 43 -7.93 13.92 4.38
N ALA A 44 -8.33 13.31 5.49
CA ALA A 44 -7.44 12.99 6.61
C ALA A 44 -6.47 11.84 6.28
N THR A 45 -6.97 10.79 5.60
CA THR A 45 -6.18 9.58 5.31
C THR A 45 -5.41 9.65 3.99
N GLY A 46 -5.79 10.54 3.07
CA GLY A 46 -5.17 10.70 1.75
C GLY A 46 -3.64 10.86 1.78
N PRO A 47 -3.06 11.79 2.57
CA PRO A 47 -1.61 11.97 2.63
C PRO A 47 -0.87 10.71 3.08
N LEU A 48 -1.40 10.01 4.09
CA LEU A 48 -0.83 8.76 4.59
C LEU A 48 -0.85 7.67 3.50
N LEU A 49 -1.98 7.52 2.80
CA LEU A 49 -2.13 6.55 1.72
C LEU A 49 -1.21 6.86 0.54
N HIS A 50 -0.99 8.14 0.20
CA HIS A 50 0.01 8.54 -0.80
C HIS A 50 1.44 8.19 -0.38
N VAL A 51 1.81 8.40 0.88
CA VAL A 51 3.13 8.02 1.41
C VAL A 51 3.30 6.49 1.34
N LEU A 52 2.29 5.71 1.69
CA LEU A 52 2.35 4.25 1.59
C LEU A 52 2.42 3.76 0.13
N ALA A 53 1.68 4.39 -0.79
CA ALA A 53 1.74 4.07 -2.21
C ALA A 53 3.10 4.41 -2.83
N THR A 54 3.68 5.57 -2.50
CA THR A 54 5.04 5.93 -2.93
C THR A 54 6.11 4.99 -2.34
N ALA A 55 5.97 4.58 -1.08
CA ALA A 55 6.86 3.59 -0.47
C ALA A 55 6.77 2.23 -1.19
N CYS A 56 5.56 1.79 -1.53
CA CYS A 56 5.34 0.55 -2.30
C CYS A 56 5.96 0.63 -3.70
N LEU A 57 5.84 1.79 -4.37
CA LEU A 57 6.48 2.06 -5.66
C LEU A 57 8.00 1.99 -5.56
N ALA A 58 8.59 2.71 -4.59
CA ALA A 58 10.04 2.74 -4.38
C ALA A 58 10.60 1.35 -4.09
N GLN A 59 9.89 0.56 -3.28
CA GLN A 59 10.22 -0.83 -3.01
C GLN A 59 10.14 -1.70 -4.28
N GLY A 60 9.08 -1.56 -5.07
CA GLY A 60 8.93 -2.27 -6.34
C GLY A 60 10.10 -1.99 -7.29
N LEU A 61 10.49 -0.71 -7.42
CA LEU A 61 11.65 -0.28 -8.20
C LEU A 61 12.96 -0.85 -7.63
N TYR A 62 13.12 -0.87 -6.31
CA TYR A 62 14.30 -1.46 -5.66
C TYR A 62 14.45 -2.95 -6.01
N PHE A 63 13.39 -3.75 -5.84
CA PHE A 63 13.44 -5.18 -6.17
C PHE A 63 13.57 -5.41 -7.68
N LEU A 64 13.04 -4.52 -8.52
CA LEU A 64 13.22 -4.57 -9.96
C LEU A 64 14.70 -4.36 -10.33
N CYS A 65 15.32 -3.29 -9.84
CA CYS A 65 16.74 -3.00 -10.05
C CYS A 65 17.63 -4.13 -9.53
N MET A 66 17.33 -4.64 -8.33
CA MET A 66 18.08 -5.75 -7.74
C MET A 66 17.88 -7.07 -8.50
N GLY A 67 16.67 -7.34 -9.02
CA GLY A 67 16.39 -8.52 -9.84
C GLY A 67 17.11 -8.50 -11.19
N LEU A 68 17.22 -7.33 -11.81
CA LEU A 68 17.85 -7.13 -13.12
C LEU A 68 19.39 -7.05 -13.05
N PHE A 69 19.93 -6.28 -12.09
CA PHE A 69 21.36 -5.95 -12.02
C PHE A 69 22.09 -6.59 -10.83
N GLY A 70 21.37 -7.17 -9.87
CA GLY A 70 21.95 -7.68 -8.62
C GLY A 70 22.80 -8.95 -8.81
N LYS A 71 23.97 -8.94 -8.17
CA LYS A 71 24.92 -10.05 -8.16
C LYS A 71 24.57 -11.02 -7.02
N GLY A 72 23.67 -11.97 -7.30
CA GLY A 72 23.36 -13.14 -6.44
C GLY A 72 22.68 -12.82 -5.11
N PHE A 73 21.42 -13.21 -4.94
CA PHE A 73 20.71 -13.07 -3.66
C PHE A 73 21.02 -14.23 -2.71
N GLY A 74 21.21 -13.94 -1.43
CA GLY A 74 21.03 -14.91 -0.37
C GLY A 74 19.54 -15.16 -0.14
N ALA A 75 19.10 -16.42 -0.18
CA ALA A 75 17.68 -16.79 -0.10
C ALA A 75 16.97 -16.24 1.15
N HIS A 76 17.64 -16.26 2.31
CA HIS A 76 17.09 -15.75 3.56
C HIS A 76 16.95 -14.23 3.61
N GLY A 77 17.87 -13.49 2.98
CA GLY A 77 17.82 -12.03 2.95
C GLY A 77 16.66 -11.51 2.12
N LEU A 78 16.42 -12.11 0.95
CA LEU A 78 15.34 -11.69 0.06
C LEU A 78 13.96 -11.96 0.68
N GLY A 79 13.75 -13.17 1.24
CA GLY A 79 12.47 -13.53 1.84
C GLY A 79 12.08 -12.63 3.02
N LEU A 80 13.05 -12.33 3.90
CA LEU A 80 12.81 -11.44 5.04
C LEU A 80 12.55 -9.99 4.58
N GLN A 81 13.30 -9.50 3.59
CA GLN A 81 13.08 -8.18 3.03
C GLN A 81 11.69 -8.04 2.41
N VAL A 82 11.24 -9.05 1.65
CA VAL A 82 9.90 -9.11 1.05
C VAL A 82 8.82 -9.16 2.13
N LEU A 83 9.01 -9.93 3.20
CA LEU A 83 8.05 -10.01 4.29
C LEU A 83 7.91 -8.68 5.04
N ILE A 84 9.04 -8.06 5.41
CA ILE A 84 9.05 -6.76 6.10
C ILE A 84 8.41 -5.69 5.21
N ALA A 85 8.79 -5.68 3.94
CA ALA A 85 8.20 -4.84 2.90
C ALA A 85 6.68 -4.97 2.83
N ALA A 86 6.17 -6.20 2.73
CA ALA A 86 4.74 -6.49 2.66
C ALA A 86 4.01 -6.00 3.92
N VAL A 87 4.56 -6.27 5.10
CA VAL A 87 3.95 -5.86 6.38
C VAL A 87 3.94 -4.34 6.53
N LEU A 88 4.99 -3.64 6.12
CA LEU A 88 5.08 -2.18 6.30
C LEU A 88 4.29 -1.38 5.27
N THR A 89 4.02 -1.94 4.08
CA THR A 89 3.32 -1.21 3.01
C THR A 89 1.89 -1.68 2.82
N VAL A 90 1.66 -2.99 2.74
CA VAL A 90 0.34 -3.54 2.39
C VAL A 90 -0.60 -3.53 3.59
N ALA A 91 -0.14 -3.93 4.78
CA ALA A 91 -1.01 -4.01 5.95
C ALA A 91 -1.61 -2.65 6.35
N PRO A 92 -0.83 -1.55 6.43
CA PRO A 92 -1.39 -0.24 6.79
C PRO A 92 -2.39 0.27 5.75
N VAL A 93 -2.13 0.06 4.45
CA VAL A 93 -3.07 0.45 3.40
C VAL A 93 -4.39 -0.31 3.53
N LEU A 94 -4.34 -1.63 3.74
CA LEU A 94 -5.54 -2.45 3.92
C LEU A 94 -6.30 -2.05 5.20
N ILE A 95 -5.60 -1.77 6.29
CA ILE A 95 -6.24 -1.35 7.56
C ILE A 95 -6.95 -0.01 7.36
N VAL A 96 -6.26 0.99 6.80
CA VAL A 96 -6.83 2.34 6.60
C VAL A 96 -8.02 2.29 5.65
N ARG A 97 -7.93 1.52 4.55
CA ARG A 97 -9.02 1.41 3.57
C ARG A 97 -10.23 0.63 4.07
N ASN A 98 -10.03 -0.43 4.84
CA ASN A 98 -11.14 -1.22 5.40
C ASN A 98 -11.65 -0.64 6.72
N CYS A 99 -11.05 0.44 7.22
CA CYS A 99 -11.44 1.10 8.46
C CYS A 99 -12.95 1.46 8.50
N PRO A 100 -13.55 1.99 7.42
CA PRO A 100 -14.98 2.33 7.44
C PRO A 100 -15.93 1.15 7.58
N GLN A 101 -15.50 -0.03 7.13
CA GLN A 101 -16.26 -1.26 7.25
C GLN A 101 -16.10 -1.95 8.62
N SER A 102 -15.17 -1.46 9.45
CA SER A 102 -14.82 -2.06 10.74
C SER A 102 -15.27 -1.19 11.91
N ARG A 103 -16.22 -1.68 12.71
CA ARG A 103 -16.72 -0.98 13.92
C ARG A 103 -15.61 -0.63 14.92
N THR A 104 -14.58 -1.45 15.02
CA THR A 104 -13.46 -1.20 15.94
C THR A 104 -12.55 -0.09 15.42
N CYS A 105 -12.34 0.00 14.11
CA CYS A 105 -11.53 1.06 13.52
C CYS A 105 -12.29 2.40 13.48
N SER A 106 -13.58 2.36 13.14
CA SER A 106 -14.44 3.55 13.14
C SER A 106 -14.55 4.16 14.54
N SER A 107 -14.83 3.36 15.57
CA SER A 107 -14.92 3.86 16.95
C SER A 107 -13.60 4.39 17.49
N ALA A 108 -12.47 3.76 17.14
CA ALA A 108 -11.15 4.26 17.51
C ALA A 108 -10.85 5.60 16.81
N TYR A 109 -11.20 5.74 15.53
CA TYR A 109 -11.06 7.00 14.79
C TYR A 109 -11.89 8.10 15.46
N GLU A 110 -13.18 7.86 15.71
CA GLU A 110 -14.07 8.83 16.34
C GLU A 110 -13.60 9.25 17.73
N ALA A 111 -13.08 8.30 18.53
CA ALA A 111 -12.51 8.58 19.85
C ALA A 111 -11.23 9.43 19.78
N LEU A 112 -10.40 9.25 18.74
CA LEU A 112 -9.14 9.98 18.56
C LEU A 112 -9.35 11.36 17.94
N THR A 113 -10.27 11.49 17.00
CA THR A 113 -10.50 12.74 16.26
C THR A 113 -11.65 13.57 16.82
N ASN A 114 -12.46 13.03 17.74
CA ASN A 114 -13.71 13.65 18.22
C ASN A 114 -14.68 14.04 17.10
N THR A 115 -14.57 13.40 15.94
CA THR A 115 -15.45 13.62 14.78
C THR A 115 -16.06 12.31 14.36
N MET A 116 -17.38 12.29 14.17
CA MET A 116 -18.07 11.13 13.58
C MET A 116 -17.42 10.78 12.25
N MET A 117 -17.20 9.49 11.99
CA MET A 117 -16.53 9.08 10.77
C MET A 117 -17.51 9.19 9.60
N ASP A 118 -17.21 10.10 8.69
CA ASP A 118 -17.93 10.29 7.44
C ASP A 118 -17.04 9.83 6.28
N ASP A 119 -17.34 8.63 5.79
CA ASP A 119 -16.73 7.99 4.63
C ASP A 119 -17.59 8.16 3.36
N GLY A 120 -18.72 8.88 3.44
CA GLY A 120 -19.68 9.04 2.36
C GLY A 120 -20.58 7.82 2.11
N ALA A 121 -20.49 6.76 2.93
CA ALA A 121 -21.37 5.61 2.83
C ALA A 121 -22.69 5.86 3.57
N GLY A 122 -23.73 6.25 2.83
CA GLY A 122 -25.09 6.38 3.36
C GLY A 122 -25.80 7.70 3.08
N GLY A 123 -25.55 8.30 1.90
CA GLY A 123 -26.41 9.38 1.38
C GLY A 123 -27.90 9.00 1.37
#